data_AF-A0A327J6G6-F1
#
_entry.id   AF-A0A327J6G6-F1
#
_cell.length_a   1.000
_cell.length_b   1.000
_cell.length_c   1.000
_cell.angle_alpha   90.00
_cell.angle_beta   90.00
_cell.angle_gamma   90.00
#
_symmetry.space_group_name_H-M   'P 1'
#
loop_
_entity.id
_entity.type
_entity.pdbx_description
1 polymer ?
#
loop_
_entity_poly.entity_id
_entity_poly.type
_entity_poly.pdbx_seq_one_letter_code
_entity_poly.pdbx_strand_id
1 'polypeptide(L)'
;MKKVLIALLTIFITSSITLAGEVKTNDYTLTNKEIKQELNMLKTRRLLIANALLLTDLQKAKANQIYQKVADKEAILYAQLKKEKAIYQAVSKEKNTKAKKQQRQIINMLNKDIQNLQHNADKDFKSILNHDQRVKFRRLNNELKLKKV
;
A
#
# COMPACT_ATOMS: atom_id res chain seq x y z
N MET A 1 -26.84 -10.33 14.56
CA MET A 1 -25.57 -9.68 14.93
C MET A 1 -24.86 -9.14 13.68
N LYS A 2 -24.53 -7.85 13.71
CA LYS A 2 -23.55 -7.09 12.90
C LYS A 2 -23.70 -7.05 11.36
N LYS A 3 -24.66 -6.24 10.88
CA LYS A 3 -24.63 -5.58 9.55
C LYS A 3 -23.94 -4.21 9.62
N VAL A 4 -22.70 -4.14 10.11
CA VAL A 4 -21.99 -2.86 10.32
C VAL A 4 -20.86 -2.60 9.30
N LEU A 5 -20.60 -3.50 8.35
CA LEU A 5 -19.37 -3.38 7.54
C LEU A 5 -19.44 -2.57 6.25
N ILE A 6 -20.58 -1.92 5.91
CA ILE A 6 -20.71 -1.21 4.62
C ILE A 6 -20.68 0.32 4.79
N ALA A 7 -20.93 0.86 5.98
CA ALA A 7 -21.06 2.31 6.17
C ALA A 7 -19.74 3.11 6.13
N LEU A 8 -18.59 2.47 6.35
CA LEU A 8 -17.29 3.17 6.35
C LEU A 8 -16.72 3.40 4.94
N LEU A 9 -17.18 2.64 3.91
CA LEU A 9 -16.72 2.83 2.53
C LEU A 9 -17.53 3.87 1.75
N THR A 10 -18.81 4.04 2.08
CA THR A 10 -19.74 4.92 1.34
C THR A 10 -19.73 6.38 1.80
N ILE A 11 -19.36 6.68 3.04
CA ILE A 11 -19.43 8.07 3.56
C ILE A 11 -18.25 8.96 3.08
N PHE A 12 -17.13 8.38 2.65
CA PHE A 12 -15.99 9.16 2.15
C PHE A 12 -16.08 9.56 0.66
N ILE A 13 -17.00 8.98 -0.10
CA ILE A 13 -17.10 9.26 -1.54
C ILE A 13 -17.90 10.55 -1.79
N THR A 14 -18.91 10.87 -0.98
CA THR A 14 -19.81 12.00 -1.26
C THR A 14 -19.37 13.33 -0.65
N SER A 15 -18.62 13.34 0.45
CA SER A 15 -18.17 14.59 1.11
C SER A 15 -16.99 15.28 0.42
N SER A 16 -16.31 14.59 -0.50
CA SER A 16 -15.16 15.13 -1.25
C SER A 16 -15.55 15.76 -2.59
N ILE A 17 -16.75 15.46 -3.11
CA ILE A 17 -17.18 15.88 -4.44
C ILE A 17 -17.74 17.32 -4.43
N THR A 18 -18.27 17.79 -3.30
CA THR A 18 -18.88 19.14 -3.21
C THR A 18 -17.91 20.26 -2.85
N LEU A 19 -16.69 19.98 -2.40
CA LEU A 19 -15.68 21.01 -2.08
C LEU A 19 -14.64 21.25 -3.19
N ALA A 20 -14.57 20.38 -4.19
CA ALA A 20 -13.76 20.57 -5.38
C ALA A 20 -14.66 21.10 -6.49
N GLY A 21 -15.00 22.39 -6.43
CA GLY A 21 -15.60 23.08 -7.59
C GLY A 21 -14.74 22.78 -8.81
N GLU A 22 -15.31 22.02 -9.74
CA GLU A 22 -14.79 21.65 -11.06
C GLU A 22 -13.26 21.74 -11.21
N VAL A 23 -12.49 21.07 -10.36
CA VAL A 23 -11.08 20.82 -10.67
C VAL A 23 -11.12 19.84 -11.83
N LYS A 24 -10.87 20.33 -13.05
CA LYS A 24 -10.78 19.52 -14.27
C LYS A 24 -9.75 18.40 -14.02
N THR A 25 -10.24 17.23 -13.66
CA THR A 25 -9.45 16.02 -13.38
C THR A 25 -9.09 15.26 -14.67
N ASN A 26 -9.51 15.78 -15.83
CA ASN A 26 -9.44 15.10 -17.13
C ASN A 26 -8.02 14.93 -17.71
N ASP A 27 -6.99 15.57 -17.15
CA ASP A 27 -5.63 15.53 -17.74
C ASP A 27 -4.60 14.68 -16.98
N TYR A 28 -4.98 13.97 -15.91
CA TYR A 28 -4.08 12.98 -15.31
C TYR A 28 -4.33 11.60 -15.91
N THR A 29 -3.89 11.39 -17.16
CA THR A 29 -3.81 10.06 -17.76
C THR A 29 -2.80 9.24 -16.95
N LEU A 30 -3.32 8.54 -15.94
CA LEU A 30 -2.57 7.66 -15.05
C LEU A 30 -1.89 6.55 -15.86
N THR A 31 -0.56 6.55 -15.94
CA THR A 31 0.12 5.38 -16.50
C THR A 31 0.08 4.25 -15.47
N ASN A 32 -0.52 3.12 -15.85
CA ASN A 32 -0.44 1.84 -15.13
C ASN A 32 1.01 1.43 -14.78
N LYS A 33 2.00 2.04 -15.43
CA LYS A 33 3.44 1.78 -15.28
C LYS A 33 3.96 2.00 -13.86
N GLU A 34 3.64 3.13 -13.21
CA GLU A 34 4.22 3.46 -11.90
C GLU A 34 3.64 2.61 -10.76
N ILE A 35 2.33 2.30 -10.81
CA ILE A 35 1.69 1.36 -9.86
C ILE A 35 2.31 -0.02 -10.03
N LYS A 36 2.48 -0.48 -11.28
CA LYS A 36 3.19 -1.73 -11.58
C LYS A 36 4.62 -1.71 -11.03
N GLN A 37 5.33 -0.60 -11.12
CA GLN A 37 6.70 -0.48 -10.61
C GLN A 37 6.76 -0.59 -9.08
N GLU A 38 5.90 0.10 -8.33
CA GLU A 38 5.85 -0.02 -6.86
C GLU A 38 5.47 -1.44 -6.41
N LEU A 39 4.48 -2.06 -7.06
CA LEU A 39 4.10 -3.43 -6.78
C LEU A 39 5.21 -4.43 -7.15
N ASN A 40 5.92 -4.22 -8.26
CA ASN A 40 7.04 -5.05 -8.67
C ASN A 40 8.22 -4.93 -7.70
N MET A 41 8.48 -3.73 -7.18
CA MET A 41 9.51 -3.50 -6.16
C MET A 41 9.23 -4.32 -4.90
N LEU A 42 7.97 -4.32 -4.43
CA LEU A 42 7.54 -5.14 -3.29
C LEU A 42 7.67 -6.64 -3.56
N LYS A 43 7.20 -7.09 -4.73
CA LYS A 43 7.31 -8.51 -5.14
C LYS A 43 8.78 -8.95 -5.21
N THR A 44 9.65 -8.11 -5.77
CA THR A 44 11.09 -8.37 -5.88
C THR A 44 11.73 -8.49 -4.50
N ARG A 45 11.43 -7.55 -3.58
CA ARG A 45 11.91 -7.62 -2.19
C ARG A 45 11.48 -8.93 -1.51
N ARG A 46 10.22 -9.32 -1.64
CA ARG A 46 9.70 -10.58 -1.07
C ARG A 46 10.40 -11.81 -1.66
N LEU A 47 10.63 -11.81 -2.96
CA LEU A 47 11.34 -12.88 -3.66
C LEU A 47 12.79 -13.00 -3.19
N LEU A 48 13.52 -11.89 -3.09
CA LEU A 48 14.90 -11.85 -2.59
C LEU A 48 14.99 -12.40 -1.17
N ILE A 49 14.07 -11.98 -0.29
CA ILE A 49 13.99 -12.50 1.08
C ILE A 49 13.70 -14.00 1.09
N ALA A 50 12.67 -14.46 0.36
CA ALA A 50 12.30 -15.87 0.32
C ALA A 50 13.45 -16.76 -0.20
N ASN A 51 14.14 -16.34 -1.25
CA ASN A 51 15.28 -17.05 -1.81
C ASN A 51 16.45 -17.12 -0.81
N ALA A 52 16.75 -16.01 -0.14
CA ALA A 52 17.83 -15.97 0.84
C ALA A 52 17.53 -16.81 2.10
N LEU A 53 16.26 -17.07 2.43
CA LEU A 53 15.85 -17.85 3.59
C LEU A 53 15.92 -19.37 3.38
N LEU A 54 16.18 -19.83 2.16
CA LEU A 54 16.23 -21.26 1.80
C LEU A 54 14.99 -22.01 2.33
N LEU A 55 13.81 -21.51 1.97
CA LEU A 55 12.53 -22.06 2.42
C LEU A 55 12.33 -23.51 1.95
N THR A 56 11.73 -24.35 2.79
CA THR A 56 11.21 -25.66 2.36
C THR A 56 10.02 -25.49 1.41
N ASP A 57 9.64 -26.53 0.69
CA ASP A 57 8.52 -26.42 -0.26
C ASP A 57 7.18 -26.12 0.43
N LEU A 58 6.96 -26.67 1.63
CA LEU A 58 5.82 -26.32 2.46
C LEU A 58 5.83 -24.83 2.86
N GLN A 59 7.00 -24.28 3.21
CA GLN A 59 7.14 -22.87 3.53
C GLN A 59 6.91 -21.98 2.29
N LYS A 60 7.42 -22.37 1.12
CA LYS A 60 7.18 -21.66 -0.16
C LYS A 60 5.69 -21.61 -0.49
N ALA A 61 4.99 -22.73 -0.36
CA ALA A 61 3.54 -22.80 -0.60
C ALA A 61 2.76 -21.85 0.33
N LYS A 62 3.07 -21.88 1.64
CA LYS A 62 2.43 -20.98 2.62
C LYS A 62 2.77 -19.51 2.37
N ALA A 63 4.02 -19.20 2.01
CA ALA A 63 4.44 -17.85 1.66
C ALA A 63 3.65 -17.29 0.46
N ASN A 64 3.49 -18.10 -0.59
CA ASN A 64 2.71 -17.72 -1.76
C ASN A 64 1.25 -17.42 -1.39
N GLN A 65 0.63 -18.25 -0.55
CA GLN A 65 -0.73 -17.99 -0.06
C GLN A 65 -0.85 -16.69 0.75
N ILE A 66 0.13 -16.41 1.62
CA ILE A 66 0.17 -15.15 2.39
C ILE A 66 0.24 -13.95 1.44
N TYR A 67 1.15 -13.99 0.47
CA TYR A 67 1.34 -12.86 -0.44
C TYR A 67 0.23 -12.68 -1.47
N GLN A 68 -0.42 -13.76 -1.90
CA GLN A 68 -1.63 -13.68 -2.74
C GLN A 68 -2.77 -12.98 -2.00
N LYS A 69 -2.99 -13.29 -0.71
CA LYS A 69 -4.07 -12.67 0.10
C LYS A 69 -3.93 -11.17 0.29
N VAL A 70 -2.72 -10.62 0.18
CA VAL A 70 -2.47 -9.19 0.36
C VAL A 70 -2.27 -8.44 -0.96
N ALA A 71 -1.94 -9.12 -2.06
CA ALA A 71 -1.61 -8.50 -3.34
C ALA A 71 -2.73 -7.59 -3.89
N ASP A 72 -3.98 -8.05 -3.85
CA ASP A 72 -5.12 -7.28 -4.35
C ASP A 72 -5.37 -6.02 -3.51
N LYS A 73 -5.25 -6.16 -2.19
CA LYS A 73 -5.40 -5.03 -1.25
C LYS A 73 -4.28 -4.00 -1.43
N GLU A 74 -3.05 -4.46 -1.64
CA GLU A 74 -1.92 -3.58 -1.96
C GLU A 74 -2.18 -2.82 -3.25
N ALA A 75 -2.60 -3.51 -4.32
CA ALA A 75 -2.88 -2.87 -5.60
C ALA A 75 -3.95 -1.77 -5.49
N ILE A 76 -5.04 -2.02 -4.76
CA ILE A 76 -6.10 -1.03 -4.51
C ILE A 76 -5.56 0.18 -3.73
N LEU A 77 -4.86 -0.05 -2.63
CA LEU A 77 -4.34 1.04 -1.79
C LEU A 77 -3.29 1.89 -2.52
N TYR A 78 -2.42 1.28 -3.32
CA TYR A 78 -1.44 2.01 -4.12
C TYR A 78 -2.09 2.82 -5.25
N ALA A 79 -3.13 2.28 -5.90
CA ALA A 79 -3.91 3.01 -6.88
C ALA A 79 -4.61 4.23 -6.26
N GLN A 80 -5.23 4.05 -5.09
CA GLN A 80 -5.83 5.14 -4.32
C GLN A 80 -4.79 6.18 -3.92
N LEU A 81 -3.67 5.78 -3.32
CA LEU A 81 -2.60 6.69 -2.89
C LEU A 81 -2.09 7.54 -4.05
N LYS A 82 -1.95 6.96 -5.25
CA LYS A 82 -1.53 7.68 -6.44
C LYS A 82 -2.56 8.73 -6.87
N LYS A 83 -3.83 8.35 -6.95
CA LYS A 83 -4.94 9.28 -7.25
C LYS A 83 -4.94 10.46 -6.27
N GLU A 84 -4.85 10.17 -4.98
CA GLU A 84 -4.89 11.20 -3.94
C GLU A 84 -3.64 12.11 -3.97
N LYS A 85 -2.46 11.59 -4.35
CA LYS A 85 -1.27 12.41 -4.60
C LYS A 85 -1.43 13.35 -5.80
N ALA A 86 -2.07 12.89 -6.88
CA ALA A 86 -2.34 13.74 -8.05
C ALA A 86 -3.32 14.88 -7.69
N ILE A 87 -4.39 14.56 -6.93
CA ILE A 87 -5.31 15.56 -6.38
C ILE A 87 -4.55 16.56 -5.50
N TYR A 88 -3.66 16.07 -4.64
CA TYR A 88 -2.82 16.95 -3.82
C TYR A 88 -1.97 17.90 -4.66
N GLN A 89 -1.37 17.44 -5.75
CA GLN A 89 -0.59 18.29 -6.64
C GLN A 89 -1.46 19.39 -7.28
N ALA A 90 -2.68 19.06 -7.71
CA ALA A 90 -3.61 20.06 -8.24
C ALA A 90 -4.01 21.09 -7.17
N VAL A 91 -4.50 20.64 -6.01
CA VAL A 91 -4.91 21.49 -4.88
C VAL A 91 -3.73 22.30 -4.33
N SER A 92 -2.50 21.78 -4.43
CA SER A 92 -1.31 22.45 -3.92
C SER A 92 -0.98 23.75 -4.66
N LYS A 93 -1.44 23.90 -5.90
CA LYS A 93 -1.28 25.10 -6.74
C LYS A 93 -2.31 26.19 -6.41
N GLU A 94 -3.37 25.84 -5.71
CA GLU A 94 -4.41 26.77 -5.29
C GLU A 94 -4.09 27.40 -3.92
N LYS A 95 -4.65 28.60 -3.65
CA LYS A 95 -4.52 29.28 -2.35
C LYS A 95 -5.36 28.64 -1.23
N ASN A 96 -6.09 27.55 -1.52
CA ASN A 96 -6.98 26.88 -0.57
C ASN A 96 -6.22 26.00 0.42
N THR A 97 -5.83 26.58 1.55
CA THR A 97 -5.06 25.92 2.62
C THR A 97 -5.83 24.78 3.32
N LYS A 98 -7.16 24.89 3.42
CA LYS A 98 -8.02 23.88 4.05
C LYS A 98 -8.07 22.60 3.23
N ALA A 99 -8.32 22.72 1.92
CA ALA A 99 -8.34 21.58 0.99
C ALA A 99 -6.97 20.87 0.97
N LYS A 100 -5.88 21.64 0.96
CA LYS A 100 -4.50 21.11 1.00
C LYS A 100 -4.23 20.31 2.28
N LYS A 101 -4.73 20.76 3.44
CA LYS A 101 -4.61 20.05 4.72
C LYS A 101 -5.41 18.75 4.74
N GLN A 102 -6.66 18.78 4.27
CA GLN A 102 -7.52 17.60 4.18
C GLN A 102 -6.90 16.54 3.27
N GLN A 103 -6.42 16.93 2.10
CA GLN A 103 -5.80 16.03 1.15
C GLN A 103 -4.52 15.38 1.70
N ARG A 104 -3.72 16.13 2.46
CA ARG A 104 -2.55 15.57 3.16
C ARG A 104 -2.94 14.52 4.20
N GLN A 105 -4.05 14.71 4.91
CA GLN A 105 -4.54 13.72 5.89
C GLN A 105 -4.96 12.42 5.21
N ILE A 106 -5.64 12.50 4.06
CA ILE A 106 -6.02 11.33 3.26
C ILE A 106 -4.77 10.55 2.82
N ILE A 107 -3.77 11.24 2.27
CA ILE A 107 -2.49 10.61 1.88
C ILE A 107 -1.80 9.94 3.07
N ASN A 108 -1.77 10.58 4.24
CA ASN A 108 -1.14 10.01 5.44
C ASN A 108 -1.87 8.75 5.92
N MET A 109 -3.21 8.75 5.88
CA MET A 109 -4.03 7.59 6.21
C MET A 109 -3.72 6.42 5.27
N LEU A 110 -3.72 6.64 3.95
CA LEU A 110 -3.40 5.60 2.97
C LEU A 110 -1.99 5.04 3.14
N ASN A 111 -0.99 5.89 3.42
CA ASN A 111 0.36 5.41 3.72
C ASN A 111 0.39 4.52 4.97
N LYS A 112 -0.36 4.89 6.02
CA LYS A 112 -0.45 4.09 7.26
C LYS A 112 -1.13 2.74 7.00
N ASP A 113 -2.19 2.72 6.20
CA ASP A 113 -2.90 1.48 5.86
C ASP A 113 -2.03 0.52 5.05
N ILE A 114 -1.24 1.04 4.10
CA ILE A 114 -0.25 0.26 3.35
C ILE A 114 0.81 -0.32 4.30
N GLN A 115 1.35 0.51 5.22
CA GLN A 115 2.34 0.06 6.18
C GLN A 115 1.79 -1.03 7.11
N ASN A 116 0.55 -0.89 7.58
CA ASN A 116 -0.11 -1.88 8.42
C ASN A 116 -0.34 -3.19 7.66
N LEU A 117 -0.79 -3.12 6.41
CA LEU A 117 -0.99 -4.29 5.55
C LEU A 117 0.32 -5.06 5.35
N GLN A 118 1.40 -4.33 5.05
CA GLN A 118 2.75 -4.91 4.89
C GLN A 118 3.27 -5.50 6.20
N HIS A 119 3.08 -4.81 7.33
CA HIS A 119 3.48 -5.30 8.65
C HIS A 119 2.77 -6.62 9.01
N ASN A 120 1.47 -6.70 8.74
CA ASN A 120 0.68 -7.90 8.98
C ASN A 120 1.13 -9.05 8.08
N ALA A 121 1.39 -8.78 6.79
CA ALA A 121 1.96 -9.78 5.88
C ALA A 121 3.32 -10.29 6.34
N ASP A 122 4.20 -9.40 6.83
CA ASP A 122 5.50 -9.76 7.40
C ASP A 122 5.36 -10.60 8.68
N LYS A 123 4.35 -10.31 9.51
CA LYS A 123 4.04 -11.09 10.72
C LYS A 123 3.57 -12.50 10.37
N ASP A 124 2.64 -12.62 9.43
CA ASP A 124 2.15 -13.90 8.94
C ASP A 124 3.28 -14.71 8.30
N PHE A 125 4.14 -14.06 7.49
CA PHE A 125 5.30 -14.71 6.90
C PHE A 125 6.31 -15.19 7.96
N LYS A 126 6.59 -14.41 9.01
CA LYS A 126 7.46 -14.87 10.11
C LYS A 126 6.91 -16.10 10.84
N SER A 127 5.59 -16.27 10.89
CA SER A 127 4.97 -17.41 11.59
C SER A 127 5.29 -18.75 10.96
N ILE A 128 5.63 -18.78 9.67
CA ILE A 128 5.99 -20.01 8.94
C ILE A 128 7.49 -20.34 9.00
N LEU A 129 8.29 -19.48 9.62
CA LEU A 129 9.75 -19.60 9.67
C LEU A 129 10.25 -20.23 10.98
N ASN A 130 11.36 -20.96 10.90
CA ASN A 130 12.11 -21.39 12.07
C ASN A 130 12.88 -20.21 12.71
N HIS A 131 13.55 -20.45 13.84
CA HIS A 131 14.24 -19.38 14.58
C HIS A 131 15.29 -18.65 13.73
N ASP A 132 16.20 -19.39 13.09
CA ASP A 132 17.30 -18.82 12.30
C ASP A 132 16.78 -18.03 11.09
N GLN A 133 15.77 -18.58 10.41
CA GLN A 133 15.08 -17.89 9.32
C GLN A 133 14.40 -16.60 9.80
N ARG A 134 13.81 -16.55 11.01
CA ARG A 134 13.24 -15.30 11.56
C ARG A 134 14.30 -14.25 11.88
N VAL A 135 15.47 -14.66 12.34
CA VAL A 135 16.61 -13.75 12.58
C VAL A 135 17.10 -13.20 11.24
N LYS A 136 17.35 -14.08 10.27
CA LYS A 136 17.78 -13.70 8.90
C LYS A 136 16.74 -12.82 8.20
N PHE A 137 15.45 -13.14 8.35
CA PHE A 137 14.36 -12.31 7.83
C PHE A 137 14.43 -10.89 8.39
N ARG A 138 14.57 -10.72 9.71
CA ARG A 138 14.64 -9.38 10.33
C ARG A 138 15.78 -8.55 9.76
N ARG A 139 16.95 -9.17 9.57
CA ARG A 139 18.12 -8.53 8.97
C ARG A 139 17.84 -8.11 7.52
N LEU A 140 17.45 -9.06 6.67
CA LEU A 140 17.16 -8.82 5.25
C LEU A 140 16.03 -7.80 5.06
N ASN A 141 14.99 -7.86 5.89
CA ASN A 141 13.85 -6.94 5.80
C ASN A 141 14.28 -5.50 6.07
N ASN A 142 15.26 -5.27 6.93
CA ASN A 142 15.84 -3.96 7.22
C ASN A 142 16.83 -3.52 6.13
N GLU A 143 17.71 -4.40 5.66
CA GLU A 143 18.68 -4.11 4.59
C GLU A 143 17.98 -3.79 3.26
N LEU A 144 16.93 -4.54 2.93
CA LEU A 144 16.13 -4.36 1.72
C LEU A 144 14.97 -3.38 1.93
N LYS A 145 14.95 -2.59 3.01
CA LYS A 145 14.15 -1.35 3.02
C LYS A 145 14.80 -0.44 1.99
N LEU A 146 14.32 -0.53 0.76
CA LEU A 146 14.72 0.36 -0.31
C LEU A 146 14.44 1.78 0.18
N LYS A 147 15.52 2.51 0.49
CA LYS A 147 15.41 3.97 0.70
C LYS A 147 14.72 4.49 -0.55
N LYS A 148 13.63 5.23 -0.36
CA LYS A 148 13.05 6.01 -1.47
C LYS A 148 14.18 6.92 -1.97
N VAL A 149 14.73 6.60 -3.14
CA VAL A 149 15.59 7.51 -3.91
C VAL A 149 14.69 8.61 -4.45
#